data_AF-A0AAV3ZWM9-F1
#
_entry.id   AF-A0AAV3ZWM9-F1
#
_cell.length_a   1.000
_cell.length_b   1.000
_cell.length_c   1.000
_cell.angle_alpha   90.00
_cell.angle_beta   90.00
_cell.angle_gamma   90.00
#
_symmetry.space_group_name_H-M   'P 1'
#
loop_
_entity.id
_entity.type
_entity.pdbx_description
1 polymer ?
#
loop_
_entity_poly.entity_id
_entity_poly.type
_entity_poly.pdbx_seq_one_letter_code
_entity_poly.pdbx_strand_id
1 'polypeptide(L)'
;MYAPTSDSEDVEVEKFYEEIEKAKGYLKSQDIIVMGDFNAKVGDERVEDVVGSSGIGIVNERGNRLSEWCQINDFTITSTWYQNHPRRQWTRKSP
;
A
#
# COMPACT_ATOMS: atom_id res chain seq x y z
N MET A 1 4.83 -4.08 8.98
CA MET A 1 6.07 -3.74 8.26
C MET A 1 6.20 -2.23 8.13
N TYR A 2 7.40 -1.72 7.89
CA TYR A 2 7.64 -0.29 7.68
C TYR A 2 8.38 -0.16 6.36
N ALA A 3 7.73 0.44 5.36
CA ALA A 3 8.37 0.70 4.09
C ALA A 3 9.42 1.82 4.25
N PRO A 4 10.47 1.83 3.43
CA PRO A 4 11.45 2.92 3.44
C PRO A 4 10.77 4.29 3.23
N THR A 5 11.37 5.34 3.78
CA THR A 5 10.86 6.72 3.69
C THR A 5 11.17 7.34 2.32
N SER A 6 10.65 8.55 2.04
CA SER A 6 10.95 9.30 0.81
C SER A 6 12.45 9.46 0.54
N ASP A 7 13.24 9.55 1.61
CA ASP A 7 14.67 9.85 1.55
C ASP A 7 15.53 8.58 1.41
N SER A 8 14.91 7.40 1.38
CA SER A 8 15.59 6.13 1.18
C SER A 8 15.95 5.90 -0.28
N GLU A 9 17.06 5.21 -0.50
CA GLU A 9 17.51 4.83 -1.85
C GLU A 9 16.53 3.84 -2.51
N ASP A 10 16.43 3.89 -3.84
CA ASP A 10 15.53 3.01 -4.60
C ASP A 10 15.82 1.52 -4.36
N VAL A 11 17.09 1.18 -4.13
CA VAL A 11 17.53 -0.18 -3.79
C VAL A 11 16.89 -0.69 -2.50
N GLU A 12 16.70 0.18 -1.49
CA GLU A 12 16.02 -0.21 -0.25
C GLU A 12 14.53 -0.46 -0.49
N VAL A 13 13.91 0.33 -1.38
CA VAL A 13 12.50 0.18 -1.74
C VAL A 13 12.27 -1.10 -2.53
N GLU A 14 13.14 -1.42 -3.48
CA GLU A 14 13.09 -2.69 -4.23
C GLU A 14 13.26 -3.88 -3.30
N LYS A 15 14.28 -3.84 -2.44
CA LYS A 15 14.53 -4.90 -1.47
C LYS A 15 13.32 -5.11 -0.54
N PHE A 16 12.65 -4.04 -0.12
CA PHE A 16 11.43 -4.14 0.68
C PHE A 16 10.35 -4.96 -0.03
N TYR A 17 10.03 -4.67 -1.30
CA TYR A 17 9.01 -5.43 -2.04
C TYR A 17 9.47 -6.88 -2.31
N GLU A 18 10.74 -7.11 -2.63
CA GLU A 18 11.28 -8.46 -2.81
C GLU A 18 11.15 -9.32 -1.54
N GLU A 19 11.36 -8.73 -0.36
CA GLU A 19 11.22 -9.46 0.91
C GLU A 19 9.76 -9.88 1.14
N ILE A 20 8.78 -9.07 0.73
CA ILE A 20 7.35 -9.43 0.81
C ILE A 20 7.04 -10.59 -0.13
N GLU A 21 7.55 -10.56 -1.37
CA GLU A 21 7.33 -11.62 -2.34
C GLU A 21 7.99 -12.93 -1.91
N LYS A 22 9.21 -12.86 -1.38
CA LYS A 22 9.90 -14.02 -0.79
C LYS A 22 9.09 -14.58 0.37
N ALA A 23 8.58 -13.73 1.28
CA ALA A 23 7.73 -14.15 2.39
C ALA A 23 6.45 -14.84 1.89
N LYS A 24 5.78 -14.28 0.87
CA LYS A 24 4.61 -14.88 0.20
C LYS A 24 4.93 -16.28 -0.33
N GLY A 25 6.11 -16.48 -0.92
CA GLY A 25 6.56 -17.79 -1.42
C GLY A 25 6.70 -18.89 -0.36
N TYR A 26 6.88 -18.54 0.92
CA TYR A 26 6.93 -19.53 2.01
C TYR A 26 5.55 -19.88 2.57
N LEU A 27 4.52 -19.10 2.26
CA LEU A 27 3.17 -19.32 2.75
C LEU A 27 2.43 -20.33 1.87
N LYS A 28 1.73 -21.28 2.52
CA LYS A 28 0.89 -22.26 1.82
C LYS A 28 -0.54 -21.76 1.58
N SER A 29 -0.92 -20.67 2.26
CA SER A 29 -2.25 -20.06 2.17
C SER A 29 -2.30 -19.00 1.07
N GLN A 30 -3.45 -18.89 0.42
CA GLN A 30 -3.76 -17.78 -0.50
C GLN A 30 -4.29 -16.55 0.26
N ASP A 31 -4.78 -16.75 1.50
CA ASP A 31 -5.30 -15.67 2.34
C ASP A 31 -4.15 -14.97 3.07
N ILE A 32 -3.54 -13.98 2.42
CA ILE A 32 -2.40 -13.22 2.95
C ILE A 32 -2.85 -11.81 3.30
N ILE A 33 -2.57 -11.39 4.54
CA ILE A 33 -2.77 -10.01 4.97
C ILE A 33 -1.40 -9.38 5.22
N VAL A 34 -1.08 -8.36 4.43
CA VAL A 34 0.12 -7.55 4.64
C VAL A 34 -0.29 -6.28 5.38
N MET A 35 0.24 -6.10 6.60
CA MET A 35 -0.03 -4.93 7.43
C MET A 35 1.25 -4.14 7.70
N GLY A 36 1.15 -2.81 7.63
CA GLY A 36 2.28 -1.93 7.86
C GLY A 36 2.02 -0.49 7.46
N ASP A 37 3.02 0.35 7.73
CA ASP A 37 3.09 1.69 7.14
C ASP A 37 3.90 1.58 5.83
N PHE A 38 3.24 1.80 4.71
CA PHE A 38 3.87 1.76 3.38
C PHE A 38 4.41 3.12 2.93
N ASN A 39 4.25 4.18 3.73
CA ASN A 39 4.64 5.55 3.37
C ASN A 39 4.09 6.00 2.00
N ALA A 40 2.91 5.50 1.63
CA ALA A 40 2.25 5.71 0.34
C ALA A 40 0.92 6.44 0.50
N LYS A 41 0.62 7.34 -0.43
CA LYS A 41 -0.69 7.98 -0.57
C LYS A 41 -1.28 7.50 -1.89
N VAL A 42 -2.38 6.76 -1.83
CA VAL A 42 -3.03 6.14 -3.00
C VAL A 42 -4.19 6.95 -3.57
N GLY A 43 -4.54 8.06 -2.91
CA GLY A 43 -5.63 8.94 -3.31
C GLY A 43 -7.02 8.36 -3.08
N ASP A 44 -8.04 9.00 -3.64
CA ASP A 44 -9.46 8.63 -3.57
C ASP A 44 -10.01 8.10 -4.92
N GLU A 45 -9.15 8.03 -5.95
CA GLU A 45 -9.51 7.47 -7.25
C GLU A 45 -9.57 5.94 -7.17
N ARG A 46 -10.69 5.38 -7.60
CA ARG A 46 -10.89 3.93 -7.62
C ARG A 46 -10.06 3.30 -8.73
N VAL A 47 -9.27 2.29 -8.38
CA VAL A 47 -8.53 1.44 -9.33
C VAL A 47 -9.05 0.02 -9.19
N GLU A 48 -9.92 -0.38 -10.13
CA GLU A 48 -10.51 -1.72 -10.24
C GLU A 48 -10.96 -2.31 -8.88
N ASP A 49 -10.28 -3.38 -8.43
CA ASP A 49 -10.42 -4.10 -7.16
C ASP A 49 -9.21 -3.89 -6.23
N VAL A 50 -8.25 -3.04 -6.61
CA VAL A 50 -7.05 -2.72 -5.83
C VAL A 50 -7.30 -1.55 -4.88
N VAL A 51 -7.68 -0.38 -5.42
CA VAL A 51 -7.89 0.86 -4.66
C VAL A 51 -9.36 1.22 -4.64
N GLY A 52 -9.92 1.42 -3.44
CA GLY A 52 -11.29 1.86 -3.23
C GLY A 52 -11.43 3.39 -3.21
N SER A 53 -12.66 3.87 -3.30
CA SER A 53 -12.97 5.31 -3.42
C SER A 53 -12.98 6.09 -2.10
N SER A 54 -12.52 5.50 -1.00
CA SER A 54 -12.54 6.11 0.34
C SER A 54 -11.15 6.53 0.84
N GLY A 55 -10.13 6.52 -0.03
CA GLY A 55 -8.82 7.06 0.34
C GLY A 55 -8.83 8.59 0.48
N ILE A 56 -7.70 9.16 0.90
CA ILE A 56 -7.56 10.61 1.14
C ILE A 56 -6.32 11.15 0.44
N GLY A 57 -6.47 12.33 -0.15
CA GLY A 57 -5.36 13.16 -0.64
C GLY A 57 -5.01 12.88 -2.09
N ILE A 58 -3.90 13.45 -2.54
CA ILE A 58 -3.38 13.25 -3.89
C ILE A 58 -2.44 12.04 -3.89
N VAL A 59 -2.60 11.17 -4.88
CA VAL A 59 -1.71 10.03 -5.08
C VAL A 59 -0.26 10.51 -5.23
N ASN A 60 0.67 9.87 -4.52
CA ASN A 60 2.10 10.11 -4.70
C ASN A 60 2.76 8.96 -5.47
N GLU A 61 4.02 9.15 -5.88
CA GLU A 61 4.78 8.13 -6.62
C GLU A 61 4.80 6.77 -5.90
N ARG A 62 4.95 6.77 -4.58
CA ARG A 62 4.88 5.55 -3.76
C ARG A 62 3.50 4.91 -3.75
N GLY A 63 2.43 5.72 -3.83
CA GLY A 63 1.06 5.25 -4.01
C GLY A 63 0.84 4.56 -5.33
N ASN A 64 1.34 5.13 -6.42
CA ASN A 64 1.29 4.50 -7.75
C ASN A 64 2.03 3.16 -7.73
N ARG A 65 3.28 3.14 -7.22
CA ARG A 65 4.07 1.91 -7.11
C ARG A 65 3.39 0.84 -6.26
N LEU A 66 2.77 1.23 -5.13
CA LEU A 66 2.02 0.30 -4.29
C LEU A 66 0.78 -0.25 -5.02
N SER A 67 0.04 0.60 -5.73
CA SER A 67 -1.13 0.19 -6.52
C SER A 67 -0.74 -0.78 -7.62
N GLU A 68 0.31 -0.49 -8.38
CA GLU A 68 0.83 -1.38 -9.43
C GLU A 68 1.31 -2.71 -8.85
N TRP A 69 2.08 -2.69 -7.76
CA TRP A 69 2.55 -3.91 -7.11
C TRP A 69 1.38 -4.76 -6.60
N CYS A 70 0.36 -4.13 -6.03
CA CYS A 70 -0.86 -4.81 -5.59
C CYS A 70 -1.64 -5.42 -6.77
N GLN A 71 -1.72 -4.72 -7.90
CA GLN A 71 -2.38 -5.22 -9.10
C GLN A 71 -1.66 -6.45 -9.69
N ILE A 72 -0.33 -6.44 -9.71
CA ILE A 72 0.49 -7.57 -10.18
C ILE A 72 0.37 -8.79 -9.25
N ASN A 73 0.14 -8.56 -7.96
CA ASN A 73 0.18 -9.59 -6.92
C ASN A 73 -1.21 -10.02 -6.40
N ASP A 74 -2.29 -9.55 -7.04
CA ASP A 74 -3.70 -9.79 -6.64
C ASP A 74 -4.00 -9.36 -5.20
N PHE A 75 -3.54 -8.17 -4.80
CA PHE A 75 -3.82 -7.58 -3.49
C PHE A 75 -4.78 -6.39 -3.58
N THR A 76 -5.63 -6.28 -2.57
CA THR A 76 -6.54 -5.15 -2.38
C THR A 76 -6.08 -4.26 -1.23
N ILE A 77 -6.01 -2.94 -1.45
CA ILE A 77 -5.67 -1.94 -0.42
C ILE A 77 -6.90 -1.63 0.44
N THR A 78 -7.20 -2.54 1.37
CA THR A 78 -8.43 -2.54 2.18
C THR A 78 -8.75 -1.23 2.91
N SER A 79 -7.75 -0.43 3.29
CA SER A 79 -7.94 0.87 3.98
C SER A 79 -8.74 1.89 3.16
N THR A 80 -8.78 1.73 1.83
CA THR A 80 -9.48 2.62 0.90
C THR A 80 -10.88 2.17 0.53
N TRP A 81 -11.29 0.96 0.93
CA TRP A 81 -12.59 0.38 0.58
C TRP A 81 -13.68 0.68 1.62
N TYR A 82 -13.27 1.05 2.83
CA TYR A 82 -14.21 1.31 3.91
C TYR A 82 -14.48 2.80 4.08
N GLN A 83 -15.74 3.18 3.92
CA GLN A 83 -16.21 4.53 4.21
C GLN A 83 -16.19 4.76 5.72
N ASN A 84 -15.19 5.49 6.18
CA ASN A 84 -15.08 5.95 7.55
C ASN A 84 -15.25 7.46 7.60
N HIS A 85 -15.57 8.00 8.78
CA HIS A 85 -15.53 9.44 8.99
C HIS A 85 -14.14 9.99 8.58
N PRO A 86 -14.00 11.10 7.83
CA PRO A 86 -12.72 11.54 7.27
C PRO A 86 -11.55 11.65 8.26
N ARG A 87 -11.85 12.02 9.51
CA ARG A 87 -10.88 12.05 10.63
C ARG A 87 -10.26 10.69 10.99
N ARG A 88 -10.80 9.57 10.50
CA ARG A 88 -10.36 8.18 10.78
C ARG A 88 -9.78 7.48 9.55
N GLN A 89 -9.70 8.17 8.41
CA GLN A 89 -9.21 7.61 7.14
C GLN A 89 -7.71 7.83 6.91
N TRP A 90 -7.03 8.54 7.82
CA TRP A 90 -5.57 8.74 7.77
C TRP A 90 -4.92 8.18 9.05
N THR A 91 -3.75 7.57 8.88
CA THR A 91 -2.97 6.93 9.97
C THR A 91 -1.74 7.75 10.37
N ARG A 92 -1.33 8.71 9.53
CA ARG A 92 -0.14 9.54 9.75
C ARG A 92 -0.39 10.96 9.23
N LYS A 93 0.11 11.95 9.97
CA LYS A 93 0.25 13.32 9.51
C LYS A 93 1.74 13.55 9.22
N SER A 94 2.08 13.82 7.96
CA SER A 94 3.44 14.29 7.63
C SER A 94 3.68 15.65 8.30
N PRO A 95 4.91 15.96 8.77
CA PRO A 95 5.26 17.29 9.25
C PRO A 95 4.99 18.38 8.20
#